data_AF-A0A6V7LQW0-F1
#
_entry.id   AF-A0A6V7LQW0-F1
#
_cell.length_a   1.000
_cell.length_b   1.000
_cell.length_c   1.000
_cell.angle_alpha   90.00
_cell.angle_beta   90.00
_cell.angle_gamma   90.00
#
_symmetry.space_group_name_H-M   'P 1'
#
loop_
_entity.id
_entity.type
_entity.pdbx_description
1 polymer ?
#
loop_
_entity_poly.entity_id
_entity_poly.type
_entity_poly.pdbx_seq_one_letter_code
_entity_poly.pdbx_strand_id
1 'polypeptide(L)'
;MAIITNLWIYDITIFISILISLAYLYLTRNFGYWSKLGVTEIPPIPLLGNFKQVLLLKKPPGICFREWYKEYTSLPYLGIYILDKPYLLIRDPDLVQNILVKDFHYFENRHLTPNKKDNLTRANLFFMQNPEWKYVRSKLTPVYTTGKLKMMFELMKEICGDLENNLKESIS
;
A
#
# COMPACT_ATOMS: atom_id res chain seq x y z
N MET A 1 -3.25 -38.61 28.04
CA MET A 1 -3.54 -38.18 29.42
C MET A 1 -4.19 -36.82 29.36
N ALA A 2 -5.33 -36.64 30.04
CA ALA A 2 -5.95 -35.34 30.14
C ALA A 2 -5.16 -34.48 31.14
N ILE A 3 -5.02 -33.18 30.85
CA ILE A 3 -4.08 -32.28 31.54
C ILE A 3 -4.84 -31.45 32.59
N ILE A 4 -6.13 -31.15 32.38
CA ILE A 4 -6.91 -30.25 33.27
C ILE A 4 -8.29 -30.82 33.64
N THR A 5 -8.98 -31.51 32.72
CA THR A 5 -10.32 -32.09 32.96
C THR A 5 -10.34 -33.59 32.71
N ASN A 6 -11.30 -34.34 33.27
CA ASN A 6 -11.38 -35.81 33.12
C ASN A 6 -11.60 -36.30 31.67
N LEU A 7 -11.86 -35.40 30.72
CA LEU A 7 -12.13 -35.72 29.31
C LEU A 7 -11.32 -34.78 28.40
N TRP A 8 -10.40 -35.34 27.61
CA TRP A 8 -9.48 -34.60 26.71
C TRP A 8 -10.15 -33.59 25.75
N ILE A 9 -11.44 -33.75 25.45
CA ILE A 9 -12.22 -32.88 24.57
C ILE A 9 -12.38 -31.50 25.20
N TYR A 10 -12.61 -31.43 26.52
CA TYR A 10 -12.75 -30.14 27.21
C TYR A 10 -11.41 -29.39 27.30
N ASP A 11 -10.30 -30.11 27.47
CA ASP A 11 -8.97 -29.51 27.44
C ASP A 11 -8.66 -28.90 26.06
N ILE A 12 -9.02 -29.60 24.98
CA ILE A 12 -8.88 -29.10 23.60
C ILE A 12 -9.77 -27.88 23.34
N THR A 13 -11.02 -27.88 23.78
CA THR A 13 -11.93 -26.74 23.55
C THR A 13 -11.50 -25.50 24.33
N ILE A 14 -11.01 -25.66 25.56
CA ILE A 14 -10.45 -24.55 26.35
C ILE A 14 -9.21 -23.98 25.66
N PHE A 15 -8.29 -24.84 25.19
CA PHE A 15 -7.10 -24.40 24.49
C PHE A 15 -7.44 -23.62 23.20
N ILE A 16 -8.39 -24.13 22.40
CA ILE A 16 -8.86 -23.45 21.19
C ILE A 16 -9.53 -22.12 21.53
N SER A 17 -10.36 -22.06 22.57
CA SER A 17 -11.02 -20.82 23.00
C SER A 17 -10.00 -19.74 23.43
N ILE A 18 -8.97 -20.13 24.19
CA ILE A 18 -7.87 -19.24 24.57
C ILE A 18 -7.13 -18.75 23.33
N LEU A 19 -6.80 -19.66 22.40
CA LEU A 19 -6.10 -19.31 21.16
C LEU A 19 -6.91 -18.32 20.30
N ILE A 20 -8.22 -18.54 20.15
CA ILE A 20 -9.12 -17.63 19.42
C ILE A 20 -9.19 -16.27 20.11
N SER A 21 -9.29 -16.25 21.43
CA SER A 21 -9.37 -15.00 22.21
C SER A 21 -8.08 -14.19 22.08
N LEU A 22 -6.91 -14.85 22.20
CA LEU A 22 -5.61 -14.21 22.00
C LEU A 22 -5.45 -13.70 20.56
N ALA A 23 -5.87 -14.49 19.57
CA ALA A 23 -5.85 -14.08 18.17
C ALA A 23 -6.76 -12.87 17.94
N TYR A 24 -7.96 -12.85 18.51
CA TYR A 24 -8.89 -11.72 18.41
C TYR A 24 -8.30 -10.45 19.02
N LEU A 25 -7.75 -10.53 20.23
CA LEU A 25 -7.12 -9.39 20.90
C LEU A 25 -5.92 -8.87 20.10
N TYR A 26 -5.10 -9.78 19.55
CA TYR A 26 -3.96 -9.41 18.72
C TYR A 26 -4.39 -8.69 17.44
N LEU A 27 -5.41 -9.21 16.74
CA LEU A 27 -5.91 -8.65 15.49
C LEU A 27 -6.65 -7.31 15.67
N THR A 28 -7.22 -7.07 16.85
CA THR A 28 -8.01 -5.85 17.14
C THR A 28 -7.24 -4.81 17.94
N ARG A 29 -5.99 -5.07 18.35
CA ARG A 29 -5.21 -4.19 19.26
C ARG A 29 -5.07 -2.73 18.81
N ASN A 30 -5.08 -2.48 17.50
CA ASN A 30 -4.91 -1.15 16.91
C ASN A 30 -6.23 -0.52 16.48
N PHE A 31 -7.36 -1.23 16.59
CA PHE A 31 -8.66 -0.69 16.22
C PHE A 31 -9.05 0.44 17.18
N GLY A 32 -9.72 1.46 16.65
CA GLY A 32 -10.02 2.69 17.38
C GLY A 32 -8.81 3.63 17.55
N TYR A 33 -7.65 3.34 16.95
CA TYR A 33 -6.50 4.25 16.92
C TYR A 33 -6.89 5.65 16.40
N TRP A 34 -7.64 5.73 15.30
CA TRP A 34 -8.02 7.00 14.70
C TRP A 34 -9.12 7.70 15.51
N SER A 35 -10.11 6.93 15.97
CA SER A 35 -11.17 7.44 16.86
C SER A 35 -10.60 8.07 18.15
N LYS A 36 -9.58 7.47 18.77
CA LYS A 36 -8.86 8.04 19.93
C LYS A 36 -8.16 9.36 19.63
N LEU A 37 -7.77 9.60 18.38
CA LEU A 37 -7.17 10.84 17.90
C LEU A 37 -8.21 11.85 17.37
N GLY A 38 -9.51 11.55 17.50
CA GLY A 38 -10.58 12.39 16.99
C GLY A 38 -10.74 12.34 15.46
N VAL A 39 -10.16 11.34 14.80
CA VAL A 39 -10.25 11.15 13.35
C VAL A 39 -11.38 10.16 13.03
N THR A 40 -12.27 10.53 12.10
CA THR A 40 -13.29 9.62 11.58
C THR A 40 -12.64 8.41 10.92
N GLU A 41 -13.08 7.20 11.28
CA GLU A 41 -12.55 5.94 10.75
C GLU A 41 -13.64 5.07 10.13
N ILE A 42 -13.28 4.28 9.11
CA ILE A 42 -14.16 3.22 8.61
C ILE A 42 -14.04 2.02 9.57
N PRO A 43 -15.14 1.53 10.15
CA PRO A 43 -15.10 0.39 11.07
C PRO A 43 -14.40 -0.83 10.45
N PRO A 44 -13.28 -1.30 11.01
CA PRO A 44 -12.54 -2.43 10.46
C PRO A 44 -13.16 -3.77 10.84
N ILE A 45 -13.05 -4.76 9.95
CA ILE A 45 -13.44 -6.14 10.24
C ILE A 45 -12.20 -6.87 10.80
N PRO A 46 -12.28 -7.57 11.94
CA PRO A 46 -11.16 -8.37 12.43
C PRO A 46 -10.60 -9.31 11.35
N LEU A 47 -9.27 -9.48 11.31
CA LEU A 47 -8.51 -10.20 10.28
C LEU A 47 -8.42 -9.51 8.91
N LEU A 48 -9.46 -8.82 8.46
CA LEU A 48 -9.56 -8.31 7.08
C LEU A 48 -9.37 -6.79 6.96
N GLY A 49 -9.47 -6.05 8.07
CA GLY A 49 -9.49 -4.59 8.09
C GLY A 49 -10.64 -4.03 7.25
N ASN A 50 -10.40 -2.94 6.53
CA ASN A 50 -11.36 -2.40 5.55
C ASN A 50 -11.21 -3.04 4.15
N PHE A 51 -10.20 -3.88 3.94
CA PHE A 51 -9.82 -4.41 2.62
C PHE A 51 -10.39 -5.80 2.31
N LYS A 52 -11.48 -6.22 2.98
CA LYS A 52 -12.12 -7.53 2.76
C LYS A 52 -12.32 -7.88 1.29
N GLN A 53 -12.86 -6.97 0.49
CA GLN A 53 -13.16 -7.24 -0.93
C GLN A 53 -11.89 -7.39 -1.77
N VAL A 54 -10.80 -6.74 -1.37
CA VAL A 54 -9.49 -6.83 -2.03
C VAL A 54 -8.80 -8.14 -1.66
N LEU A 55 -8.83 -8.52 -0.39
CA LEU A 55 -8.26 -9.80 0.08
C LEU A 55 -9.00 -11.01 -0.52
N LEU A 56 -10.31 -10.88 -0.75
CA LEU A 56 -11.11 -11.90 -1.45
C LEU A 56 -10.98 -11.84 -2.99
N LEU A 57 -10.08 -11.00 -3.52
CA LEU A 57 -9.85 -10.81 -4.96
C LEU A 57 -11.10 -10.41 -5.76
N LYS A 58 -12.11 -9.84 -5.08
CA LYS A 58 -13.37 -9.41 -5.72
C LYS A 58 -13.24 -8.04 -6.35
N LYS A 59 -12.36 -7.18 -5.81
CA LYS A 59 -12.10 -5.84 -6.32
C LYS A 59 -10.62 -5.48 -6.22
N PRO A 60 -10.08 -4.72 -7.18
CA PRO A 60 -8.74 -4.17 -7.04
C PRO A 60 -8.72 -3.03 -6.00
N PRO A 61 -7.59 -2.81 -5.31
CA PRO A 61 -7.48 -1.83 -4.22
C PRO A 61 -7.78 -0.40 -4.68
N GLY A 62 -7.39 -0.02 -5.90
CA GLY A 62 -7.65 1.31 -6.45
C GLY A 62 -9.15 1.65 -6.54
N ILE A 63 -10.01 0.66 -6.78
CA ILE A 63 -11.46 0.88 -6.83
C ILE A 63 -12.01 1.08 -5.41
N CYS A 64 -11.54 0.33 -4.42
CA CYS A 64 -11.92 0.56 -3.02
C CYS A 64 -11.53 1.96 -2.54
N PHE A 65 -10.31 2.41 -2.83
CA PHE A 65 -9.90 3.78 -2.51
C PHE A 65 -10.79 4.83 -3.19
N ARG A 66 -11.16 4.61 -4.46
CA ARG A 66 -12.08 5.50 -5.18
C ARG A 66 -13.48 5.53 -4.57
N GLU A 67 -14.00 4.39 -4.13
CA GLU A 67 -15.32 4.29 -3.49
C GLU A 67 -15.34 5.08 -2.17
N TRP A 68 -14.37 4.84 -1.29
CA TRP A 68 -14.21 5.66 -0.08
C TRP A 68 -13.96 7.13 -0.41
N TYR A 69 -13.26 7.39 -1.51
CA TYR A 69 -13.06 8.77 -1.95
C TYR A 69 -14.37 9.44 -2.42
N LYS A 70 -15.38 8.70 -2.84
CA LYS A 70 -16.66 9.28 -3.26
C LYS A 70 -17.68 9.34 -2.13
N GLU A 71 -17.61 8.40 -1.21
CA GLU A 71 -18.55 8.28 -0.09
C GLU A 71 -18.27 9.34 1.00
N TYR A 72 -17.00 9.61 1.30
CA TYR A 72 -16.59 10.51 2.38
C TYR A 72 -16.12 11.87 1.84
N THR A 73 -16.90 12.50 0.96
CA THR A 73 -16.50 13.74 0.28
C THR A 73 -16.36 14.96 1.19
N SER A 74 -17.10 14.99 2.29
CA SER A 74 -17.08 16.08 3.28
C SER A 74 -15.85 16.07 4.19
N LEU A 75 -15.09 14.98 4.22
CA LEU A 75 -13.96 14.82 5.12
C LEU A 75 -12.64 15.14 4.40
N PRO A 76 -11.70 15.88 5.02
CA PRO A 76 -10.38 16.16 4.45
C PRO A 76 -9.44 14.94 4.49
N TYR A 77 -9.69 14.00 5.41
CA TYR A 77 -8.97 12.75 5.58
C TYR A 77 -9.83 11.72 6.28
N LEU A 78 -9.47 10.44 6.14
CA LEU A 78 -10.23 9.32 6.68
C LEU A 78 -9.29 8.23 7.21
N GLY A 79 -9.53 7.80 8.45
CA GLY A 79 -8.83 6.66 9.04
C GLY A 79 -9.29 5.34 8.43
N ILE A 80 -8.35 4.53 7.99
CA ILE A 80 -8.59 3.18 7.47
C ILE A 80 -7.59 2.19 8.06
N TYR A 81 -7.86 0.91 7.87
CA TYR A 81 -7.06 -0.20 8.35
C TYR A 81 -6.79 -1.19 7.22
N ILE A 82 -5.50 -1.42 6.95
CA ILE A 82 -5.07 -2.56 6.14
C ILE A 82 -4.63 -3.64 7.13
N LEU A 83 -5.41 -4.72 7.22
CA LEU A 83 -5.31 -5.71 8.30
C LEU A 83 -5.47 -5.02 9.67
N ASP A 84 -4.48 -5.15 10.56
CA ASP A 84 -4.44 -4.51 11.89
C ASP A 84 -3.71 -3.16 11.88
N LYS A 85 -3.14 -2.70 10.76
CA LYS A 85 -2.34 -1.48 10.73
C LYS A 85 -3.18 -0.26 10.37
N PRO A 86 -3.10 0.84 11.14
CA PRO A 86 -3.79 2.09 10.82
C PRO A 86 -3.10 2.82 9.66
N TYR A 87 -3.89 3.29 8.70
CA TYR A 87 -3.47 4.18 7.61
C TYR A 87 -4.42 5.38 7.52
N LEU A 88 -3.91 6.49 7.02
CA LEU A 88 -4.70 7.71 6.82
C LEU A 88 -4.87 7.94 5.32
N LEU A 89 -6.11 7.93 4.85
CA LEU A 89 -6.45 8.32 3.49
C LEU A 89 -6.62 9.84 3.43
N ILE A 90 -5.67 10.52 2.80
CA ILE A 90 -5.69 11.97 2.63
C ILE A 90 -6.49 12.34 1.38
N ARG A 91 -7.31 13.39 1.49
CA ARG A 91 -8.13 13.89 0.38
C ARG A 91 -7.93 15.37 0.11
N ASP A 92 -7.68 16.14 1.15
CA ASP A 92 -7.45 17.58 1.06
C ASP A 92 -6.16 17.88 0.28
N PRO A 93 -6.23 18.61 -0.85
CA PRO A 93 -5.05 18.99 -1.63
C PRO A 93 -3.98 19.72 -0.83
N ASP A 94 -4.36 20.53 0.16
CA ASP A 94 -3.40 21.27 0.98
C ASP A 94 -2.61 20.32 1.88
N LEU A 95 -3.27 19.30 2.44
CA LEU A 95 -2.60 18.24 3.19
C LEU A 95 -1.72 17.37 2.29
N VAL A 96 -2.16 17.06 1.08
CA VAL A 96 -1.33 16.34 0.09
C VAL A 96 -0.08 17.15 -0.23
N GLN A 97 -0.20 18.46 -0.44
CA GLN A 97 0.94 19.34 -0.69
C GLN A 97 1.89 19.40 0.51
N ASN A 98 1.34 19.49 1.73
CA ASN A 98 2.16 19.48 2.94
C ASN A 98 2.95 18.18 3.03
N ILE A 99 2.30 17.02 2.94
CA ILE A 99 2.94 15.69 3.07
C ILE A 99 3.97 15.44 1.96
N LEU A 100 3.64 15.74 0.70
CA LEU A 100 4.48 15.38 -0.44
C LEU A 100 5.55 16.41 -0.78
N VAL A 101 5.40 17.66 -0.32
CA VAL A 101 6.29 18.78 -0.70
C VAL A 101 6.87 19.51 0.51
N LYS A 102 6.03 20.17 1.32
CA LYS A 102 6.52 21.08 2.38
C LYS A 102 7.21 20.30 3.51
N ASP A 103 6.58 19.23 3.95
CA ASP A 103 6.95 18.39 5.09
C ASP A 103 7.51 17.03 4.65
N PHE A 104 8.01 16.94 3.40
CA PHE A 104 8.50 15.68 2.81
C PHE A 104 9.56 14.98 3.67
N HIS A 105 10.35 15.73 4.44
CA HIS A 105 11.38 15.19 5.34
C HIS A 105 10.83 14.31 6.47
N TYR A 106 9.54 14.42 6.83
CA TYR A 106 8.86 13.49 7.73
C TYR A 106 8.31 12.24 7.00
N PHE A 107 8.08 12.34 5.69
CA PHE A 107 7.39 11.34 4.86
C PHE A 107 8.27 10.79 3.73
N GLU A 108 9.58 10.70 3.99
CA GLU A 108 10.58 10.41 2.96
C GLU A 108 10.44 9.01 2.34
N ASN A 109 10.07 8.03 3.17
CA ASN A 109 10.06 6.62 2.80
C ASN A 109 8.65 6.13 2.46
N ARG A 110 8.55 5.33 1.39
CA ARG A 110 7.31 4.64 1.02
C ARG A 110 7.12 3.38 1.87
N HIS A 111 5.87 2.93 2.00
CA HIS A 111 5.51 1.80 2.85
C HIS A 111 6.13 0.46 2.43
N LEU A 112 6.32 0.24 1.13
CA LEU A 112 6.89 -1.00 0.60
C LEU A 112 8.40 -0.97 0.76
N THR A 113 8.90 -1.73 1.73
CA THR A 113 10.32 -1.89 2.01
C THR A 113 10.89 -3.04 1.19
N PRO A 114 12.07 -2.89 0.58
CA PRO A 114 12.68 -3.96 -0.21
C PRO A 114 13.08 -5.10 0.72
N ASN A 115 12.98 -6.33 0.24
CA ASN A 115 13.50 -7.46 0.98
C ASN A 115 15.03 -7.37 0.99
N LYS A 116 15.65 -7.37 2.18
CA LYS A 116 17.11 -7.23 2.33
C LYS A 116 17.91 -8.29 1.56
N LYS A 117 17.31 -9.47 1.32
CA LYS A 117 17.94 -10.58 0.59
C LYS A 117 17.68 -10.55 -0.92
N ASP A 118 16.79 -9.68 -1.39
CA ASP A 118 16.44 -9.56 -2.79
C ASP A 118 17.13 -8.36 -3.42
N ASN A 119 18.07 -8.64 -4.33
CA ASN A 119 18.82 -7.61 -5.03
C ASN A 119 17.95 -6.79 -6.00
N LEU A 120 16.89 -7.36 -6.57
CA LEU A 120 16.05 -6.68 -7.54
C LEU A 120 15.19 -5.60 -6.89
N THR A 121 14.46 -5.94 -5.82
CA THR A 121 13.66 -4.93 -5.10
C THR A 121 14.54 -3.87 -4.45
N ARG A 122 15.74 -4.23 -3.96
CA ARG A 122 16.70 -3.27 -3.39
C ARG A 122 17.24 -2.29 -4.43
N ALA A 123 17.48 -2.74 -5.66
CA ALA A 123 17.96 -1.89 -6.75
C ALA A 123 16.84 -1.04 -7.40
N ASN A 124 15.58 -1.23 -7.01
CA ASN A 124 14.46 -0.49 -7.56
C ASN A 124 14.23 0.83 -6.81
N LEU A 125 14.32 1.95 -7.53
CA LEU A 125 14.13 3.31 -6.98
C LEU A 125 12.77 3.53 -6.30
N PHE A 126 11.73 2.77 -6.66
CA PHE A 126 10.42 2.88 -6.02
C PHE A 126 10.39 2.29 -4.60
N PHE A 127 11.22 1.29 -4.33
CA PHE A 127 11.30 0.62 -3.03
C PHE A 127 12.51 1.08 -2.21
N MET A 128 13.52 1.70 -2.81
CA MET A 128 14.65 2.27 -2.08
C MET A 128 14.18 3.23 -0.98
N GLN A 129 14.88 3.17 0.15
CA GLN A 129 14.69 4.08 1.28
C GLN A 129 15.79 5.13 1.31
N ASN A 130 15.54 6.24 2.00
CA ASN A 130 16.57 7.21 2.28
C ASN A 130 17.63 6.65 3.24
N PRO A 131 18.91 7.03 3.06
CA PRO A 131 19.42 8.07 2.14
C PRO A 131 19.76 7.58 0.71
N GLU A 132 19.75 6.27 0.46
CA GLU A 132 20.15 5.67 -0.83
C GLU A 132 19.27 6.16 -1.98
N TRP A 133 17.95 6.24 -1.76
CA TRP A 133 17.00 6.77 -2.73
C TRP A 133 17.38 8.17 -3.21
N LYS A 134 17.71 9.09 -2.29
CA LYS A 134 18.08 10.48 -2.62
C LYS A 134 19.36 10.51 -3.44
N TYR A 135 20.34 9.68 -3.09
CA TYR A 135 21.58 9.55 -3.84
C TYR A 135 21.33 9.09 -5.29
N VAL A 136 20.64 7.95 -5.48
CA VAL A 136 20.38 7.41 -6.82
C VAL A 136 19.50 8.36 -7.64
N ARG A 137 18.45 8.93 -7.05
CA ARG A 137 17.57 9.90 -7.72
C ARG A 137 18.35 11.12 -8.22
N SER A 138 19.30 11.63 -7.42
CA SER A 138 20.15 12.76 -7.83
C SER A 138 20.99 12.46 -9.08
N LYS A 139 21.41 11.21 -9.27
CA LYS A 139 22.21 10.77 -10.43
C LYS A 139 21.34 10.52 -11.67
N LEU A 140 20.10 10.06 -11.49
CA LEU A 140 19.18 9.78 -12.60
C LEU A 140 18.46 11.03 -13.12
N THR A 141 18.18 12.00 -12.26
CA THR A 141 17.39 13.21 -12.63
C THR A 141 17.94 13.95 -13.87
N PRO A 142 19.26 14.14 -14.05
CA PRO A 142 19.81 14.82 -15.23
C PRO A 142 19.55 14.10 -16.57
N VAL A 143 19.31 12.79 -16.56
CA VAL A 143 19.04 12.00 -17.77
C VAL A 143 17.65 12.29 -18.32
N TYR A 144 16.70 12.69 -17.47
CA TYR A 144 15.31 12.95 -17.82
C TYR A 144 14.99 14.44 -18.04
N THR A 145 16.01 15.24 -18.40
CA THR A 145 15.78 16.64 -18.78
C THR A 145 15.01 16.75 -20.08
N THR A 146 14.28 17.86 -20.27
CA THR A 146 13.51 18.12 -21.50
C THR A 146 14.37 18.02 -22.76
N GLY A 147 15.63 18.47 -22.70
CA GLY A 147 16.57 18.35 -23.83
C GLY A 147 16.90 16.91 -24.19
N LYS A 148 17.20 16.06 -23.19
CA LYS A 148 17.47 14.64 -23.40
C LYS A 148 16.23 13.88 -23.89
N LEU A 149 15.05 14.20 -23.35
CA LEU A 149 13.79 13.61 -23.81
C LEU A 149 13.46 13.97 -25.26
N LYS A 150 13.72 15.21 -25.69
CA LYS A 150 13.57 15.59 -27.11
C LYS A 150 14.49 14.80 -28.03
N MET A 151 15.74 14.53 -27.61
CA MET A 151 16.65 13.69 -28.39
C MET A 151 16.14 12.24 -28.51
N MET A 152 15.57 11.68 -27.43
CA MET A 152 15.00 10.33 -27.44
C MET A 152 13.73 10.23 -28.31
N PHE A 153 13.02 11.34 -28.52
CA PHE A 153 11.75 11.36 -29.26
C PHE A 153 11.89 10.92 -30.71
N GLU A 154 12.99 11.25 -31.37
CA GLU A 154 13.24 10.80 -32.75
C GLU A 154 13.37 9.27 -32.82
N LEU A 155 14.14 8.68 -31.90
CA LEU A 155 14.29 7.23 -31.81
C LEU A 155 12.97 6.53 -31.48
N MET A 156 12.14 7.14 -30.61
CA MET A 156 10.82 6.60 -30.30
C MET A 156 9.91 6.57 -31.54
N LYS A 157 9.96 7.60 -32.40
CA LYS A 157 9.18 7.63 -33.65
C LYS A 157 9.61 6.53 -34.62
N GLU A 158 10.91 6.30 -34.76
CA GLU A 158 11.46 5.22 -35.59
C GLU A 158 10.92 3.85 -35.13
N ILE A 159 11.07 3.54 -33.84
CA ILE A 159 10.58 2.28 -33.26
C ILE A 159 9.07 2.13 -33.40
N CYS A 160 8.30 3.22 -33.26
CA CYS A 160 6.86 3.19 -33.51
C CYS A 160 6.54 2.87 -34.98
N GLY A 161 7.29 3.42 -35.93
CA GLY A 161 7.14 3.10 -37.35
C GLY A 161 7.43 1.63 -37.64
N ASP A 162 8.51 1.09 -37.08
CA ASP A 162 8.83 -0.34 -37.20
C ASP A 162 7.75 -1.24 -36.61
N LEU A 163 7.21 -0.86 -35.45
CA LEU A 163 6.10 -1.57 -34.82
C LEU A 163 4.85 -1.56 -35.72
N GLU A 164 4.50 -0.42 -36.32
CA GLU A 164 3.36 -0.32 -37.23
C GLU A 164 3.53 -1.21 -38.46
N ASN A 165 4.73 -1.24 -39.05
CA ASN A 165 5.01 -2.07 -40.23
C ASN A 165 4.91 -3.56 -39.89
N ASN A 166 5.54 -3.99 -38.79
CA ASN A 166 5.47 -5.38 -38.32
C ASN A 166 4.02 -5.80 -38.00
N LEU A 167 3.22 -4.92 -37.42
CA LEU A 167 1.80 -5.19 -37.16
C LEU A 167 1.02 -5.37 -38.46
N LYS A 168 1.23 -4.51 -39.47
CA LYS A 168 0.58 -4.64 -40.78
C LYS A 168 0.93 -5.95 -41.46
N GLU A 169 2.21 -6.35 -41.43
CA GLU A 169 2.65 -7.64 -41.98
C GLU A 169 2.03 -8.83 -41.25
N SER A 170 1.89 -8.77 -39.92
CA SER A 170 1.29 -9.86 -39.13
C SER A 170 -0.22 -10.06 -39.33
N ILE A 171 -0.91 -9.03 -39.84
CA ILE A 171 -2.37 -9.02 -40.08
C ILE A 171 -2.71 -9.35 -41.55
N SER A 172 -1.72 -9.31 -42.45
CA SER A 172 -1.84 -9.62 -43.89
C SER A 172 -1.60 -11.10 -44.15
#